data_AF-A0A397GRV8-F1
#
_entry.id   AF-A0A397GRV8-F1
#
_cell.length_a   1.000
_cell.length_b   1.000
_cell.length_c   1.000
_cell.angle_alpha   90.00
_cell.angle_beta   90.00
_cell.angle_gamma   90.00
#
_symmetry.space_group_name_H-M   'P 1'
#
loop_
_entity.id
_entity.type
_entity.pdbx_description
1 polymer ?
#
loop_
_entity_poly.entity_id
_entity_poly.type
_entity_poly.pdbx_seq_one_letter_code
_entity_poly.pdbx_strand_id
1 'polypeptide(L)'
;MKFVLILTIFLTFIVVASQATPMNFAKRAEVGPNVSILGVRFEGYYAAKVAQLKDIYKNYDSLISSFNELLPKAAEEDKTEVPSFLLSWSSKYADLVKDLKATTKELDHKVKKLGEFLSA
;
A
#
# COMPACT_ATOMS: atom_id res chain seq x y z
N MET A 1 0.81 -13.75 -23.80
CA MET A 1 0.25 -12.65 -24.63
C MET A 1 -1.01 -11.97 -24.04
N LYS A 2 -1.86 -12.64 -23.26
CA LYS A 2 -3.08 -12.02 -22.69
C LYS A 2 -2.82 -11.00 -21.57
N PHE A 3 -1.73 -11.17 -20.81
CA PHE A 3 -1.39 -10.31 -19.67
C PHE A 3 -0.90 -8.91 -20.08
N VAL A 4 -0.10 -8.84 -21.14
CA VAL A 4 0.40 -7.57 -21.68
C VAL A 4 -0.76 -6.74 -22.25
N LEU A 5 -1.74 -7.39 -22.87
CA LEU A 5 -2.91 -6.72 -23.45
C LEU A 5 -3.82 -6.09 -22.38
N ILE A 6 -3.96 -6.74 -21.21
CA ILE A 6 -4.69 -6.19 -20.05
C ILE A 6 -3.92 -5.02 -19.43
N LEU A 7 -2.59 -5.14 -19.32
CA LEU A 7 -1.75 -4.08 -18.76
C LEU A 7 -1.74 -2.82 -19.66
N THR A 8 -1.74 -2.99 -20.98
CA THR A 8 -1.80 -1.87 -21.93
C THR A 8 -3.14 -1.13 -21.85
N ILE A 9 -4.26 -1.83 -21.64
CA ILE A 9 -5.59 -1.20 -21.45
C ILE A 9 -5.64 -0.40 -20.13
N PHE A 10 -5.01 -0.92 -19.08
CA PHE A 10 -4.94 -0.20 -17.79
C PHE A 10 -4.05 1.05 -17.87
N LEU A 11 -2.94 1.00 -18.62
CA LEU A 11 -2.03 2.13 -18.76
C LEU A 11 -2.59 3.23 -19.66
N THR A 12 -3.34 2.92 -20.72
CA THR A 12 -3.96 3.96 -21.57
C THR A 12 -5.05 4.74 -20.84
N PHE A 13 -5.78 4.11 -19.90
CA PHE A 13 -6.76 4.80 -19.05
C PHE A 13 -6.11 5.84 -18.10
N ILE A 14 -4.88 5.59 -17.65
CA ILE A 14 -4.17 6.49 -16.72
C ILE A 14 -3.59 7.71 -17.45
N VAL A 15 -3.17 7.56 -18.71
CA VAL A 15 -2.58 8.66 -19.50
C VAL A 15 -3.63 9.63 -20.06
N VAL A 16 -4.86 9.17 -20.31
CA VAL A 16 -5.96 10.08 -20.71
C VAL A 16 -6.39 10.99 -19.55
N ALA A 17 -6.26 10.53 -18.30
CA ALA A 17 -6.60 11.33 -17.12
C ALA A 17 -5.57 12.43 -16.78
N SER A 18 -4.38 12.44 -17.39
CA SER A 18 -3.32 13.39 -17.06
C SER A 18 -3.19 14.59 -18.00
N GLN A 19 -3.99 14.67 -19.08
CA GLN A 19 -3.85 15.72 -20.11
C GLN A 19 -5.08 16.63 -20.30
N ALA A 20 -6.07 16.60 -19.41
CA ALA A 20 -7.17 17.58 -19.41
C ALA A 20 -7.00 18.60 -18.28
N THR A 21 -6.65 19.82 -18.66
CA THR A 21 -6.70 21.06 -17.88
C THR A 21 -8.13 21.37 -17.36
N PRO A 22 -8.30 22.35 -16.45
CA PRO A 22 -9.26 22.31 -15.36
C PRO A 22 -10.69 22.41 -15.88
N MET A 23 -11.47 21.34 -15.73
CA MET A 23 -12.86 21.34 -16.14
C MET A 23 -13.73 20.98 -14.93
N ASN A 24 -14.27 22.04 -14.32
CA ASN A 24 -15.58 22.06 -13.71
C ASN A 24 -15.92 20.89 -12.78
N PHE A 25 -15.70 21.11 -11.48
CA PHE A 25 -16.39 20.45 -10.37
C PHE A 25 -17.94 20.65 -10.38
N ALA A 26 -18.54 21.06 -11.52
CA ALA A 26 -19.93 21.47 -11.65
C ALA A 26 -20.78 20.36 -12.29
N LYS A 27 -21.00 19.32 -11.49
CA LYS A 27 -21.98 18.22 -11.55
C LYS A 27 -21.23 16.95 -11.22
N ARG A 28 -21.23 16.56 -9.93
CA ARG A 28 -21.08 15.14 -9.59
C ARG A 28 -22.07 14.42 -10.50
N ALA A 29 -21.57 13.62 -11.44
CA ALA A 29 -22.43 12.79 -12.25
C ALA A 29 -23.28 11.96 -11.27
N GLU A 30 -24.61 12.03 -11.38
CA GLU A 30 -25.49 11.23 -10.53
C GLU A 30 -25.07 9.77 -10.65
N VAL A 31 -24.53 9.22 -9.57
CA VAL A 31 -24.09 7.84 -9.52
C VAL A 31 -25.36 7.01 -9.43
N GLY A 32 -25.71 6.31 -10.52
CA GLY A 32 -26.88 5.44 -10.52
C GLY A 32 -26.84 4.42 -9.36
N PRO A 33 -27.99 4.00 -8.81
CA PRO A 33 -28.06 3.24 -7.57
C PRO A 33 -27.24 1.93 -7.60
N ASN A 34 -27.19 1.25 -8.74
CA ASN A 34 -26.38 0.04 -8.91
C ASN A 34 -24.87 0.31 -8.85
N VAL A 35 -24.41 1.46 -9.38
CA VAL A 35 -23.00 1.86 -9.33
C VAL A 35 -22.62 2.24 -7.89
N SER A 36 -23.51 2.92 -7.17
CA SER A 36 -23.30 3.25 -5.75
C SER A 36 -23.18 1.98 -4.89
N ILE A 37 -24.10 1.02 -5.03
CA ILE A 37 -24.05 -0.25 -4.29
C ILE A 37 -22.75 -1.02 -4.58
N LEU A 38 -22.36 -1.11 -5.86
CA LEU A 38 -21.09 -1.76 -6.22
C LEU A 38 -19.89 -1.00 -5.66
N GLY A 39 -19.90 0.33 -5.73
CA GLY A 39 -18.87 1.19 -5.16
C GLY A 39 -18.68 0.94 -3.67
N VAL A 40 -19.76 0.95 -2.88
CA VAL A 40 -19.72 0.72 -1.43
C VAL A 40 -19.20 -0.68 -1.13
N ARG A 41 -19.65 -1.69 -1.88
CA ARG A 41 -19.18 -3.07 -1.71
C ARG A 41 -17.66 -3.19 -1.92
N PHE A 42 -17.14 -2.60 -3.00
CA PHE A 42 -15.71 -2.66 -3.31
C PHE A 42 -14.88 -1.76 -2.40
N GLU A 43 -15.40 -0.61 -1.96
CA GLU A 43 -14.79 0.22 -0.92
C GLU A 43 -14.54 -0.61 0.34
N GLY A 44 -15.56 -1.31 0.84
CA GLY A 44 -15.43 -2.19 2.00
C GLY A 44 -14.40 -3.32 1.80
N TYR A 45 -14.36 -3.93 0.62
CA TYR A 45 -13.34 -4.95 0.29
C TYR A 45 -11.92 -4.36 0.29
N TYR A 46 -11.73 -3.18 -0.29
CA TYR A 46 -10.43 -2.53 -0.31
C TYR A 46 -10.02 -2.06 1.09
N ALA A 47 -10.95 -1.50 1.88
CA ALA A 47 -10.71 -1.12 3.27
C ALA A 47 -10.23 -2.31 4.11
N ALA A 48 -10.89 -3.47 3.97
CA ALA A 48 -10.49 -4.69 4.67
C ALA A 48 -9.08 -5.15 4.26
N LYS A 49 -8.72 -5.05 2.97
CA LYS A 49 -7.37 -5.38 2.50
C LYS A 49 -6.30 -4.41 3.00
N VAL A 50 -6.61 -3.12 3.02
CA VAL A 50 -5.72 -2.10 3.59
C VAL A 50 -5.50 -2.34 5.09
N ALA A 51 -6.54 -2.73 5.84
CA ALA A 51 -6.39 -3.09 7.25
C ALA A 51 -5.44 -4.29 7.43
N GLN A 52 -5.60 -5.34 6.63
CA GLN A 52 -4.68 -6.49 6.65
C GLN A 52 -3.23 -6.08 6.37
N LEU A 53 -2.99 -5.23 5.35
CA LEU A 53 -1.64 -4.71 5.06
C LEU A 53 -1.08 -3.88 6.22
N LYS A 54 -1.93 -3.12 6.93
CA LYS A 54 -1.54 -2.36 8.11
C LYS A 54 -1.02 -3.24 9.23
N ASP A 55 -1.69 -4.36 9.48
CA ASP A 55 -1.24 -5.31 10.50
C ASP A 55 0.05 -6.02 10.08
N ILE A 56 0.16 -6.38 8.79
CA ILE A 56 1.36 -7.02 8.24
C ILE A 56 2.60 -6.13 8.40
N TYR A 57 2.57 -4.87 7.96
CA TYR A 57 3.77 -4.03 8.07
C TYR A 57 4.13 -3.73 9.53
N LYS A 58 3.15 -3.64 10.45
CA LYS A 58 3.41 -3.46 11.88
C LYS A 58 4.11 -4.68 12.48
N ASN A 59 3.68 -5.88 12.09
CA ASN A 59 4.33 -7.11 12.52
C ASN A 59 5.78 -7.16 12.03
N TYR A 60 6.04 -6.78 10.77
CA TYR A 60 7.42 -6.67 10.28
C TYR A 60 8.24 -5.60 11.01
N ASP A 61 7.69 -4.41 11.27
CA ASP A 61 8.35 -3.37 12.07
C ASP A 61 8.79 -3.95 13.45
N SER A 62 7.92 -4.72 14.10
CA SER A 62 8.22 -5.38 15.39
C SER A 62 9.30 -6.46 15.28
N LEU A 63 9.26 -7.29 14.23
CA LEU A 63 10.25 -8.34 14.00
C LEU A 63 11.63 -7.76 13.68
N ILE A 64 11.69 -6.70 12.87
CA ILE A 64 12.94 -5.98 12.58
C ILE A 64 13.53 -5.39 13.85
N SER A 65 12.72 -4.74 14.68
CA SER A 65 13.17 -4.19 15.96
C SER A 65 13.73 -5.29 16.87
N SER A 66 13.03 -6.43 16.96
CA SER A 66 13.45 -7.57 17.77
C SER A 66 14.75 -8.17 17.24
N PHE A 67 14.88 -8.34 15.92
CA PHE A 67 16.10 -8.84 15.28
C PHE A 67 17.29 -7.93 15.56
N ASN A 68 17.13 -6.61 15.38
CA ASN A 68 18.19 -5.64 15.61
C ASN A 68 18.61 -5.54 17.09
N GLU A 69 17.71 -5.85 18.02
CA GLU A 69 18.02 -5.91 19.45
C GLU A 69 18.71 -7.22 19.85
N LEU A 70 18.24 -8.36 19.32
CA LEU A 70 18.72 -9.69 19.70
C LEU A 70 20.03 -10.07 19.02
N LEU A 71 20.28 -9.60 17.79
CA LEU A 71 21.50 -9.90 17.04
C LEU A 71 22.79 -9.52 17.78
N PRO A 72 22.96 -8.30 18.34
CA PRO A 72 24.17 -7.96 19.09
C PRO A 72 24.30 -8.77 20.39
N LYS A 73 23.18 -9.09 21.06
CA LYS A 73 23.18 -9.91 22.29
C LYS A 73 23.67 -11.34 22.00
N ALA A 74 23.18 -11.94 20.92
CA ALA A 74 23.61 -13.28 20.51
C ALA A 74 25.10 -13.30 20.12
N ALA A 75 25.58 -12.28 19.41
CA ALA A 75 27.01 -12.17 19.08
C ALA A 75 27.88 -12.02 20.34
N GLU A 76 27.43 -11.22 21.32
CA GLU A 76 28.10 -11.07 22.62
C GLU A 76 28.16 -12.40 23.40
N GLU A 77 27.04 -13.14 23.48
CA GLU A 77 26.96 -14.46 24.12
C GLU A 77 27.94 -15.46 23.48
N ASP A 78 28.03 -15.45 22.15
CA ASP A 78 28.94 -16.31 21.38
C ASP A 78 30.40 -15.80 21.37
N LYS A 79 30.68 -14.63 21.97
CA LYS A 79 31.99 -13.94 21.88
C LYS A 79 32.46 -13.73 20.45
N THR A 80 31.52 -13.42 19.56
CA THR A 80 31.76 -13.12 18.14
C THR A 80 31.37 -11.68 17.82
N GLU A 81 31.83 -11.18 16.66
CA GLU A 81 31.38 -9.89 16.14
C GLU A 81 30.07 -10.06 15.37
N VAL A 82 29.23 -9.03 15.37
CA VAL A 82 28.01 -9.00 14.55
C VAL A 82 28.41 -8.98 13.05
N PRO A 83 27.97 -9.97 12.25
CA PRO A 83 28.28 -9.97 10.82
C PRO A 83 27.72 -8.74 10.09
N SER A 84 28.58 -7.99 9.41
CA SER A 84 28.18 -6.79 8.65
C SER A 84 27.13 -7.06 7.58
N PHE A 85 27.13 -8.26 6.99
CA PHE A 85 26.11 -8.72 6.06
C PHE A 85 24.71 -8.73 6.71
N LEU A 86 24.57 -9.20 7.96
CA LEU A 86 23.27 -9.27 8.64
C LEU A 86 22.72 -7.88 8.96
N LEU A 87 23.59 -6.93 9.33
CA LEU A 87 23.22 -5.53 9.48
C LEU A 87 22.73 -4.92 8.17
N SER A 88 23.46 -5.14 7.07
CA SER A 88 23.07 -4.63 5.75
C SER A 88 21.77 -5.27 5.25
N TRP A 89 21.61 -6.59 5.47
CA TRP A 89 20.41 -7.31 5.11
C TRP A 89 19.19 -6.80 5.87
N SER A 90 19.29 -6.62 7.19
CA SER A 90 18.21 -6.07 8.03
C SER A 90 17.84 -4.65 7.60
N SER A 91 18.83 -3.80 7.30
CA SER A 91 18.59 -2.43 6.81
C SER A 91 17.81 -2.43 5.48
N LYS A 92 18.24 -3.23 4.50
CA LYS A 92 17.53 -3.33 3.20
C LYS A 92 16.12 -3.89 3.36
N TYR A 93 15.95 -4.85 4.27
CA TYR A 93 14.64 -5.40 4.58
C TYR A 93 13.73 -4.34 5.23
N ALA A 94 14.26 -3.52 6.14
CA ALA A 94 13.54 -2.41 6.75
C ALA A 94 13.11 -1.36 5.73
N ASP A 95 13.93 -1.06 4.72
CA ASP A 95 13.56 -0.17 3.62
C ASP A 95 12.36 -0.71 2.81
N LEU A 96 12.34 -2.01 2.51
CA LEU A 96 11.19 -2.64 1.83
C LEU A 96 9.90 -2.57 2.66
N VAL A 97 10.00 -2.73 3.99
CA VAL A 97 8.85 -2.61 4.90
C VAL A 97 8.37 -1.17 4.99
N LYS A 98 9.28 -0.19 4.95
CA LYS A 98 8.95 1.23 4.88
C LYS A 98 8.20 1.58 3.59
N ASP A 99 8.62 1.01 2.46
CA ASP A 99 7.92 1.18 1.18
C ASP A 99 6.53 0.55 1.23
N LEU A 100 6.40 -0.67 1.76
CA LEU A 100 5.10 -1.33 1.98
C LEU A 100 4.16 -0.44 2.83
N LYS A 101 4.68 0.16 3.89
CA LYS A 101 3.93 1.09 4.76
C LYS A 101 3.50 2.35 4.02
N ALA A 102 4.36 2.92 3.18
CA ALA A 102 4.05 4.09 2.36
C ALA A 102 2.94 3.78 1.34
N THR A 103 3.10 2.69 0.57
CA THR A 103 2.07 2.23 -0.38
C THR A 103 0.75 1.93 0.33
N THR A 104 0.79 1.31 1.50
CA THR A 104 -0.44 1.02 2.29
C THR A 104 -1.15 2.30 2.71
N LYS A 105 -0.42 3.37 3.05
CA LYS A 105 -1.01 4.69 3.35
C LYS A 105 -1.67 5.31 2.11
N GLU A 106 -1.05 5.18 0.94
CA GLU A 106 -1.63 5.67 -0.31
C GLU A 106 -2.92 4.93 -0.66
N LEU A 107 -2.94 3.59 -0.51
CA LEU A 107 -4.14 2.79 -0.71
C LEU A 107 -5.27 3.22 0.26
N ASP A 108 -4.96 3.40 1.55
CA ASP A 108 -5.92 3.88 2.55
C ASP A 108 -6.54 5.23 2.14
N HIS A 109 -5.72 6.14 1.63
CA HIS A 109 -6.17 7.44 1.15
C HIS A 109 -7.11 7.33 -0.05
N LYS A 110 -6.81 6.43 -1.00
CA LYS A 110 -7.66 6.19 -2.18
C LYS A 110 -9.00 5.57 -1.78
N VAL A 111 -9.01 4.65 -0.82
CA VAL A 111 -10.24 4.05 -0.28
C VAL A 111 -11.10 5.10 0.41
N LYS A 112 -10.52 5.96 1.25
CA LYS A 112 -11.24 7.07 1.89
C LYS A 112 -11.88 8.01 0.88
N LYS A 113 -11.14 8.40 -0.16
CA LYS A 113 -11.68 9.22 -1.26
C LYS A 113 -12.84 8.55 -2.00
N LEU A 114 -12.79 7.23 -2.19
CA LEU A 114 -13.90 6.48 -2.76
C LEU A 114 -15.13 6.55 -1.85
N GLY A 115 -14.96 6.35 -0.53
CA GLY A 115 -16.04 6.50 0.45
C GLY A 115 -16.65 7.91 0.47
N GLU A 116 -15.81 8.96 0.41
CA GLU A 116 -16.23 10.36 0.32
C GLU A 116 -17.03 10.65 -0.95
N PHE A 117 -16.68 10.02 -2.08
CA PHE A 117 -17.40 10.18 -3.35
C PHE A 117 -18.74 9.44 -3.38
N LEU A 118 -18.85 8.29 -2.69
CA LEU A 118 -20.06 7.47 -2.65
C LEU A 118 -21.09 7.94 -1.61
N SER A 119 -20.65 8.61 -0.55
CA SER A 119 -21.50 9.14 0.54
C SER A 119 -22.13 10.51 0.22
N ALA A 120 -22.06 10.92 -1.05
CA ALA A 120 -22.04 12.29 -1.53
C ALA A 120 -23.10 12.52 -2.61
#